data_AF-X1F6R4-F1
#
_entry.id   AF-X1F6R4-F1
#
_cell.length_a   1.000
_cell.length_b   1.000
_cell.length_c   1.000
_cell.angle_alpha   90.00
_cell.angle_beta   90.00
_cell.angle_gamma   90.00
#
_symmetry.space_group_name_H-M   'P 1'
#
loop_
_entity.id
_entity.type
_entity.pdbx_description
1 polymer ?
#
loop_
_entity_poly.entity_id
_entity_poly.type
_entity_poly.pdbx_seq_one_letter_code
_entity_poly.pdbx_strand_id
1 'polypeptide(L)'
;GLCVEVCHEGAIQMVDGKAQLVSDQYCDGLGNCLPACPTGAIEIIEREADLYDQKVVDEKCKSEQKQKQEMPVCACAGVVPQKISREEVNNIQSDIHQQPAKLKNWPVQLKLINPG
;
A
#
# COMPACT_ATOMS: atom_id res chain seq x y z
N GLY A 1 -2.37 -15.88 -2.88
CA GLY A 1 -2.44 -16.65 -4.15
C GLY A 1 -2.68 -15.65 -5.27
N LEU A 2 -2.16 -15.90 -6.48
CA LEU A 2 -2.19 -14.92 -7.58
C LEU A 2 -3.61 -14.41 -7.92
N CYS A 3 -4.61 -15.29 -7.88
CA CYS A 3 -6.01 -14.91 -8.08
C CYS A 3 -6.57 -13.94 -7.03
N VAL A 4 -6.03 -13.94 -5.81
CA VAL A 4 -6.40 -13.00 -4.73
C VAL A 4 -5.79 -11.63 -4.98
N GLU A 5 -4.57 -11.58 -5.51
CA GLU A 5 -3.85 -10.32 -5.75
C GLU A 5 -4.45 -9.51 -6.90
N VAL A 6 -5.03 -10.18 -7.91
CA VAL A 6 -5.67 -9.52 -9.06
C VAL A 6 -7.13 -9.12 -8.81
N CYS A 7 -7.74 -9.60 -7.73
CA CYS A 7 -9.11 -9.26 -7.37
C CYS A 7 -9.12 -7.99 -6.52
N HIS A 8 -9.50 -6.85 -7.12
CA HIS A 8 -9.40 -5.54 -6.49
C HIS A 8 -10.51 -5.32 -5.47
N GLU A 9 -11.63 -6.01 -5.65
CA GLU A 9 -12.83 -5.99 -4.83
C GLU A 9 -12.67 -6.90 -3.59
N GLY A 10 -11.62 -7.73 -3.55
CA GLY A 10 -11.37 -8.67 -2.47
C GLY A 10 -12.42 -9.78 -2.36
N ALA A 11 -13.04 -10.16 -3.49
CA ALA A 11 -14.06 -11.21 -3.56
C ALA A 11 -13.48 -12.62 -3.38
N ILE A 12 -12.25 -12.85 -3.83
CA ILE A 12 -11.54 -14.13 -3.66
C ILE A 12 -10.55 -14.01 -2.51
N GLN A 13 -10.56 -14.95 -1.57
CA GLN A 13 -9.59 -15.04 -0.48
C GLN A 13 -9.03 -16.45 -0.34
N MET A 14 -7.85 -16.58 0.29
CA MET A 14 -7.29 -17.88 0.64
C MET A 14 -7.88 -18.34 1.98
N VAL A 15 -8.63 -19.43 1.96
CA VAL A 15 -9.19 -20.07 3.15
C VAL A 15 -8.79 -21.54 3.12
N ASP A 16 -8.08 -22.01 4.15
CA ASP A 16 -7.54 -23.36 4.28
C ASP A 16 -6.72 -23.83 3.06
N GLY A 17 -5.90 -22.92 2.53
CA GLY A 17 -5.05 -23.20 1.37
C GLY A 17 -5.79 -23.25 0.02
N LYS A 18 -7.10 -22.95 -0.01
CA LYS A 18 -7.90 -22.88 -1.24
C LYS A 18 -8.36 -21.45 -1.50
N ALA A 19 -8.38 -21.06 -2.78
CA ALA A 19 -9.03 -19.83 -3.18
C ALA A 19 -10.55 -20.03 -3.10
N GLN A 20 -11.24 -19.18 -2.35
CA GLN A 20 -12.69 -19.24 -2.14
C GLN A 20 -13.32 -17.87 -2.42
N LEU A 21 -14.50 -17.89 -3.04
CA LEU A 21 -15.34 -16.70 -3.18
C LEU A 21 -16.04 -16.44 -1.85
N VAL A 22 -15.74 -15.30 -1.21
CA VAL A 22 -16.22 -15.03 0.16
C VAL A 22 -17.59 -14.37 0.21
N SER A 23 -18.03 -13.72 -0.87
CA SER A 23 -19.41 -13.25 -1.06
C SER A 23 -19.63 -12.89 -2.52
N ASP A 24 -20.85 -13.16 -3.01
CA ASP A 24 -21.29 -12.77 -4.36
C ASP A 24 -21.37 -11.26 -4.52
N GLN A 25 -21.70 -10.54 -3.45
CA GLN A 25 -21.81 -9.07 -3.46
C GLN A 25 -20.49 -8.35 -3.76
N TYR A 26 -19.36 -9.05 -3.62
CA TYR A 26 -18.04 -8.52 -3.97
C TYR A 26 -17.61 -8.89 -5.40
N CYS A 27 -18.26 -9.86 -6.04
CA CYS A 27 -17.86 -10.37 -7.35
C CYS A 27 -18.59 -9.61 -8.46
N ASP A 28 -17.87 -8.85 -9.27
CA ASP A 28 -18.43 -8.09 -10.39
C ASP A 28 -18.61 -8.92 -11.67
N GLY A 29 -18.09 -10.15 -11.69
CA GLY A 29 -18.16 -11.06 -12.82
C GLY A 29 -17.16 -10.78 -13.95
N LEU A 30 -16.18 -9.88 -13.79
CA LEU A 30 -15.19 -9.57 -14.84
C LEU A 30 -14.23 -10.72 -15.12
N GLY A 31 -14.00 -11.61 -14.14
CA GLY A 31 -13.21 -12.83 -14.34
C GLY A 31 -11.69 -12.63 -14.43
N ASN A 32 -11.14 -11.50 -13.99
CA ASN A 32 -9.68 -11.24 -13.97
C ASN A 32 -8.89 -12.32 -13.19
N CYS A 33 -9.53 -13.01 -12.26
CA CYS A 33 -8.95 -14.10 -11.47
C CYS A 33 -8.72 -15.39 -12.27
N LEU A 34 -9.44 -15.61 -13.37
CA LEU A 34 -9.34 -16.81 -14.23
C LEU A 34 -7.95 -16.96 -14.86
N PRO A 35 -7.44 -15.99 -15.65
CA PRO A 35 -6.11 -16.12 -16.26
C PRO A 35 -4.97 -16.07 -15.23
N ALA A 36 -5.22 -15.50 -14.04
CA ALA A 36 -4.24 -15.44 -12.97
C ALA A 36 -4.10 -16.75 -12.18
N CYS A 37 -5.03 -17.70 -12.33
CA CYS A 37 -5.02 -18.95 -11.59
C CYS A 37 -4.10 -19.99 -12.26
N PRO A 38 -2.90 -20.29 -11.73
CA PRO A 38 -1.95 -21.19 -12.39
C PRO A 38 -2.42 -22.65 -12.39
N THR A 39 -3.37 -23.00 -11.52
CA THR A 39 -3.92 -24.36 -11.40
C THR A 39 -5.24 -24.54 -12.14
N GLY A 40 -5.80 -23.49 -12.74
CA GLY A 40 -7.11 -23.55 -13.39
C GLY A 40 -8.25 -23.95 -12.45
N ALA A 41 -8.19 -23.58 -11.18
CA ALA A 41 -9.14 -24.04 -10.15
C ALA A 41 -10.41 -23.17 -10.03
N ILE A 42 -10.55 -22.14 -10.86
CA ILE A 42 -11.66 -21.17 -10.80
C ILE A 42 -12.42 -21.27 -12.13
N GLU A 43 -13.75 -21.28 -12.05
CA GLU A 43 -14.65 -21.37 -13.21
C GLU A 43 -15.81 -20.40 -13.02
N ILE A 44 -16.36 -19.88 -14.12
CA ILE A 44 -17.63 -19.14 -14.12
C ILE A 44 -18.74 -20.16 -14.31
N ILE A 45 -19.75 -20.08 -13.43
CA ILE A 45 -20.92 -20.95 -13.46
C ILE A 45 -22.20 -20.11 -13.47
N GLU A 46 -23.28 -20.70 -13.99
CA GLU A 46 -24.63 -20.14 -13.85
C GLU A 46 -25.28 -20.71 -12.58
N ARG A 47 -25.65 -19.82 -11.65
CA ARG A 47 -26.39 -20.15 -10.43
C ARG A 47 -27.10 -18.90 -9.89
N GLU A 48 -28.00 -19.08 -8.94
CA GLU A 48 -28.49 -17.97 -8.12
C GLU A 48 -27.33 -17.38 -7.29
N ALA A 49 -27.22 -16.06 -7.28
CA ALA A 49 -26.17 -15.29 -6.62
C ALA A 49 -26.70 -13.92 -6.19
N ASP A 50 -26.16 -13.38 -5.11
CA ASP A 50 -26.48 -12.00 -4.70
C ASP A 50 -25.94 -10.99 -5.73
N LEU A 51 -26.61 -9.84 -5.84
CA LEU A 51 -26.14 -8.77 -6.71
C LEU A 51 -24.87 -8.12 -6.15
N TYR A 52 -23.94 -7.80 -7.05
CA TYR A 52 -22.78 -6.98 -6.74
C TYR A 52 -23.20 -5.64 -6.11
N ASP A 53 -22.56 -5.28 -4.98
CA ASP A 53 -22.81 -4.03 -4.27
C ASP A 53 -21.49 -3.29 -3.98
N GLN A 54 -21.29 -2.21 -4.75
CA GLN A 54 -20.11 -1.36 -4.63
C GLN A 54 -19.94 -0.75 -3.23
N LYS A 55 -21.03 -0.49 -2.49
CA LYS A 55 -20.94 0.08 -1.14
C LYS A 55 -20.31 -0.90 -0.17
N VAL A 56 -20.68 -2.18 -0.27
CA VAL A 56 -20.15 -3.24 0.59
C VAL A 56 -18.66 -3.48 0.29
N VAL A 57 -18.27 -3.43 -1.00
CA VAL A 57 -16.86 -3.46 -1.42
C VAL A 57 -16.07 -2.29 -0.80
N ASP A 58 -16.57 -1.07 -0.94
CA ASP A 58 -15.90 0.13 -0.43
C ASP A 58 -15.71 0.08 1.10
N GLU A 59 -16.73 -0.38 1.83
CA GLU A 59 -16.67 -0.54 3.29
C GLU A 59 -15.62 -1.58 3.70
N LYS A 60 -15.56 -2.72 2.99
CA LYS A 60 -14.56 -3.75 3.21
C LYS A 60 -13.15 -3.24 2.96
N CYS A 61 -12.90 -2.63 1.80
CA CYS A 61 -11.60 -2.05 1.44
C CYS A 61 -11.12 -1.02 2.48
N LYS A 62 -12.03 -0.17 3.00
CA LYS A 62 -11.70 0.79 4.06
C LYS A 62 -11.31 0.09 5.37
N SER A 63 -12.00 -0.99 5.74
CA SER A 63 -11.73 -1.73 6.97
C SER A 63 -10.35 -2.41 6.96
N GLU A 64 -9.96 -2.97 5.81
CA GLU A 64 -8.66 -3.63 5.61
C GLU A 64 -7.50 -2.61 5.59
N GLN A 65 -7.71 -1.43 5.02
CA GLN A 65 -6.73 -0.33 5.05
C GLN A 65 -6.45 0.16 6.48
N LYS A 66 -7.47 0.21 7.34
CA LYS A 66 -7.34 0.67 8.72
C LYS A 66 -6.48 -0.28 9.55
N GLN A 67 -6.63 -1.59 9.34
CA GLN A 67 -5.81 -2.62 10.01
C GLN A 67 -4.34 -2.60 9.53
N LYS A 68 -4.09 -2.25 8.26
CA LYS A 68 -2.72 -2.16 7.72
C LYS A 68 -1.96 -0.91 8.17
N GLN A 69 -2.67 0.16 8.54
CA GLN A 69 -2.09 1.40 9.07
C GLN A 69 -1.63 1.30 10.53
N GLU A 70 -2.07 0.29 11.28
CA GLU A 70 -1.66 0.06 12.67
C GLU A 70 -0.38 -0.77 12.81
N MET A 71 0.14 -1.33 11.70
CA MET A 71 1.47 -1.92 11.71
C MET A 71 2.54 -0.83 11.60
N PRO A 72 3.44 -0.68 12.59
CA PRO A 72 4.56 0.23 12.44
C PRO A 72 5.44 -0.32 11.32
N VAL A 73 5.50 0.42 10.22
CA VAL A 73 6.43 0.21 9.11
C VAL A 73 7.82 -0.03 9.70
N CYS A 74 8.45 -1.15 9.33
CA CYS A 74 9.88 -1.43 9.40
C CYS A 74 10.68 -0.36 10.17
N ALA A 75 11.04 -0.65 11.42
CA ALA A 75 11.79 0.24 12.30
C ALA A 75 13.27 0.38 11.87
N CYS A 76 13.53 0.66 10.59
CA CYS A 76 14.85 1.11 10.18
C CYS A 76 15.06 2.51 10.76
N ALA A 77 16.11 2.68 11.58
CA ALA A 77 16.40 3.95 12.27
C ALA A 77 16.43 5.17 11.33
N GLY A 78 16.72 4.96 10.05
CA GLY A 78 16.74 5.97 9.00
C GLY A 78 15.39 6.57 8.61
N VAL A 79 14.24 6.02 8.99
CA VAL A 79 12.92 6.65 8.70
C VAL A 79 12.27 7.28 9.93
N VAL A 80 12.89 7.15 11.10
CA VAL A 80 12.35 7.69 12.35
C VAL A 80 12.50 9.22 12.35
N PRO A 81 11.41 9.98 12.61
CA PRO A 81 11.49 11.43 12.77
C PRO A 81 12.43 11.83 13.89
N GLN A 82 13.50 12.56 13.58
CA GLN A 82 14.47 13.07 14.53
C GLN A 82 14.75 14.55 14.33
N LYS A 83 14.96 15.26 15.45
CA LYS A 83 15.39 16.65 15.47
C LYS A 83 16.90 16.69 15.67
N ILE A 84 17.62 17.29 14.71
CA ILE A 84 19.06 17.42 14.76
C ILE A 84 19.40 18.75 15.42
N SER A 85 19.94 18.72 16.64
CA SER A 85 20.48 19.91 17.31
C SER A 85 21.93 20.13 16.88
N ARG A 86 22.25 21.34 16.40
CA ARG A 86 23.62 21.78 16.10
C ARG A 86 23.84 23.13 16.75
N GLU A 87 24.99 23.29 17.38
CA GLU A 87 25.45 24.56 17.93
C GLU A 87 25.92 25.47 16.78
N GLU A 88 25.57 26.75 16.84
CA GLU A 88 25.99 27.73 15.84
C GLU A 88 27.45 28.09 16.08
N VAL A 89 28.35 27.48 15.31
CA VAL A 89 29.77 27.83 15.34
C VAL A 89 29.97 29.13 14.57
N ASN A 90 30.10 30.24 15.31
CA ASN A 90 30.43 31.54 14.74
C ASN A 90 31.94 31.60 14.42
N ASN A 91 32.23 31.48 13.12
CA ASN A 91 33.35 32.10 12.39
C ASN A 91 34.79 31.64 12.69
N ILE A 92 35.46 31.05 11.69
CA ILE A 92 36.80 31.50 11.23
C ILE A 92 36.86 31.35 9.70
N GLN A 93 37.33 32.40 9.02
CA GLN A 93 37.69 32.42 7.61
C GLN A 93 38.62 31.25 7.26
N SER A 94 38.16 30.36 6.39
CA SER A 94 39.05 29.59 5.52
C SER A 94 38.38 29.42 4.18
N ASP A 95 39.02 29.98 3.16
CA ASP A 95 38.80 29.66 1.76
C ASP A 95 38.58 28.15 1.58
N ILE A 96 37.43 27.83 0.99
CA ILE A 96 36.95 26.57 0.37
C ILE A 96 35.43 26.55 0.62
N HIS A 97 34.65 26.53 -0.45
CA HIS A 97 33.18 26.53 -0.51
C HIS A 97 32.49 25.44 0.35
N GLN A 98 32.47 25.58 1.68
CA GLN A 98 31.73 24.70 2.58
C GLN A 98 30.51 25.45 3.11
N GLN A 99 29.38 25.31 2.40
CA GLN A 99 28.10 25.74 2.94
C GLN A 99 27.69 24.77 4.07
N PRO A 100 27.51 25.24 5.32
CA PRO A 100 27.13 24.36 6.41
C PRO A 100 25.71 23.83 6.19
N ALA A 101 25.48 22.55 6.51
CA ALA A 101 24.16 21.93 6.40
C ALA A 101 23.16 22.56 7.38
N LYS A 102 22.09 23.19 6.86
CA LYS A 102 21.10 23.95 7.66
C LYS A 102 19.85 23.16 8.07
N LEU A 103 19.61 21.97 7.51
CA LEU A 103 18.43 21.16 7.80
C LEU A 103 18.48 20.62 9.25
N LYS A 104 17.37 20.80 9.98
CA LYS A 104 17.25 20.44 11.41
C LYS A 104 16.32 19.26 11.69
N ASN A 105 15.72 18.68 10.64
CA ASN A 105 14.78 17.58 10.70
C ASN A 105 15.27 16.41 9.84
N TRP A 106 14.98 15.19 10.26
CA TRP A 106 15.19 13.96 9.51
C TRP A 106 13.96 13.06 9.71
N PRO A 107 13.49 12.29 8.70
CA PRO A 107 13.86 12.38 7.28
C PRO A 107 13.36 13.70 6.64
N VAL A 108 14.02 14.12 5.55
CA VAL A 108 13.67 15.36 4.82
C VAL A 108 12.93 15.01 3.54
N GLN A 109 11.72 15.56 3.36
CA GLN A 109 10.94 15.40 2.14
C GLN A 109 11.28 16.50 1.13
N LEU A 110 11.83 16.12 -0.02
CA LEU A 110 12.07 17.04 -1.14
C LEU A 110 10.87 17.04 -2.09
N LYS A 111 10.52 18.20 -2.64
CA LYS A 111 9.54 18.33 -3.73
C LYS A 111 10.29 18.59 -5.03
N LEU A 112 10.11 17.72 -6.01
CA LEU A 112 10.64 17.93 -7.36
C LEU A 112 9.77 18.96 -8.08
N ILE A 113 10.42 19.91 -8.76
CA ILE A 113 9.76 20.86 -9.65
C ILE A 113 10.02 20.37 -11.08
N ASN A 114 8.99 20.34 -11.91
CA ASN A 114 9.09 19.98 -13.31
C ASN A 114 9.84 21.10 -14.08
N PRO A 115 10.99 20.80 -14.72
CA PRO A 115 11.62 21.73 -15.65
C PRO A 115 10.88 21.62 -16.99
N GLY A 116 9.90 22.50 -17.21
CA GLY A 116 9.13 22.54 -18.46
C GLY A 116 9.99 22.65 -19.71
#